data_AF-R4MKJ0-F1
#
_entry.id   AF-R4MKJ0-F1
#
_cell.length_a   1.000
_cell.length_b   1.000
_cell.length_c   1.000
_cell.angle_alpha   90.00
_cell.angle_beta   90.00
_cell.angle_gamma   90.00
#
_symmetry.space_group_name_H-M   'P 1'
#
loop_
_entity.id
_entity.type
_entity.pdbx_description
1 polymer ?
#
loop_
_entity_poly.entity_id
_entity_poly.type
_entity_poly.pdbx_seq_one_letter_code
_entity_poly.pdbx_strand_id
1 'polypeptide(L)'
;MVGQLPTVPAQLTVTATAANATDTDMGRVVPVSVVVTGADGAVIATLEERFAILGRTGSAELATPAPSAGTPPTPRAVAAATSRSPRRSTCARSRWCPATTSPIHTDRAAALLAGL
;
A
#
# COMPACT_ATOMS: atom_id res chain seq x y z
N MET A 1 9.11 -10.21 -2.73
CA MET A 1 8.63 -11.60 -2.52
C MET A 1 9.84 -12.46 -2.26
N VAL A 2 9.80 -13.29 -1.22
CA VAL A 2 10.98 -14.04 -0.73
C VAL A 2 10.76 -15.56 -0.86
N GLY A 3 9.51 -16.02 -0.77
CA GLY A 3 9.09 -17.40 -0.99
C GLY A 3 8.15 -17.57 -2.19
N GLN A 4 7.57 -18.76 -2.38
CA GLN A 4 6.59 -19.04 -3.43
C GLN A 4 5.16 -18.70 -2.99
N LEU A 5 4.31 -18.24 -3.93
CA LEU A 5 2.91 -17.98 -3.64
C LEU A 5 2.16 -19.32 -3.59
N PRO A 6 1.27 -19.55 -2.60
CA PRO A 6 0.46 -20.76 -2.57
C PRO A 6 -0.40 -20.90 -3.83
N THR A 7 -0.36 -22.07 -4.45
CA THR A 7 -1.21 -22.44 -5.61
C THR A 7 -2.46 -23.23 -5.21
N VAL A 8 -2.56 -23.56 -3.93
CA VAL A 8 -3.68 -24.27 -3.29
C VAL A 8 -4.22 -23.40 -2.14
N PRO A 9 -5.46 -23.65 -1.66
CA PRO A 9 -5.96 -22.99 -0.46
C PRO A 9 -4.98 -23.16 0.70
N ALA A 10 -4.55 -22.05 1.29
CA ALA A 10 -3.57 -22.03 2.37
C ALA A 10 -3.97 -20.97 3.41
N GLN A 11 -3.65 -21.24 4.67
CA GLN A 11 -3.75 -20.25 5.75
C GLN A 11 -2.43 -19.49 5.83
N LEU A 12 -2.53 -18.16 5.92
CA LEU A 12 -1.40 -17.26 6.02
C LEU A 12 -1.46 -16.49 7.33
N THR A 13 -0.30 -16.20 7.90
CA THR A 13 -0.15 -15.31 9.05
C THR A 13 0.53 -14.03 8.61
N VAL A 14 -0.11 -12.90 8.91
CA VAL A 14 0.37 -11.56 8.58
C VAL A 14 0.71 -10.82 9.86
N THR A 15 1.95 -10.34 9.97
CA THR A 15 2.39 -9.49 11.08
C THR A 15 2.75 -8.12 10.55
N ALA A 16 2.10 -7.07 11.05
CA ALA A 16 2.38 -5.68 10.68
C ALA A 16 2.95 -4.93 11.88
N THR A 17 4.09 -4.25 11.69
CA THR A 17 4.77 -3.48 12.72
C THR A 17 4.90 -2.03 12.26
N ALA A 18 4.32 -1.11 13.03
CA ALA A 18 4.52 0.32 12.80
C ALA A 18 5.83 0.77 13.46
N ALA A 19 6.66 1.48 12.71
CA ALA A 19 7.86 2.12 13.23
C ALA A 19 7.53 3.51 13.80
N ASN A 20 8.54 4.17 14.37
CA ASN A 20 8.39 5.53 14.90
C ASN A 20 7.91 6.49 13.80
N ALA A 21 6.84 7.21 14.10
CA ALA A 21 6.30 8.23 13.22
C ALA A 21 7.18 9.49 13.22
N THR A 22 7.45 10.03 12.04
CA THR A 22 8.34 11.19 11.85
C THR A 22 7.58 12.35 11.20
N ASP A 23 7.67 13.55 11.75
CA ASP A 23 7.03 14.75 11.21
C ASP A 23 7.93 15.40 10.15
N THR A 24 7.48 15.36 8.89
CA THR A 24 8.16 15.90 7.72
C THR A 24 7.43 17.12 7.17
N ASP A 25 8.00 17.78 6.16
CA ASP A 25 7.34 18.88 5.45
C ASP A 25 6.07 18.43 4.70
N MET A 26 6.03 17.17 4.25
CA MET A 26 4.86 16.55 3.60
C MET A 26 3.80 16.03 4.58
N GLY A 27 4.05 16.10 5.89
CA GLY A 27 3.18 15.58 6.95
C GLY A 27 3.85 14.55 7.85
N ARG A 28 3.08 13.93 8.74
CA ARG A 28 3.60 12.90 9.65
C ARG A 28 3.63 11.58 8.92
N VAL A 29 4.81 11.03 8.71
CA VAL A 29 5.01 9.75 8.04
C VAL A 29 5.07 8.63 9.08
N VAL A 30 4.24 7.61 8.88
CA VAL A 30 4.18 6.38 9.68
C VAL A 30 4.63 5.21 8.80
N PRO A 31 5.86 4.73 8.93
CA PRO A 31 6.32 3.52 8.23
C PRO A 31 5.70 2.28 8.86
N VAL A 32 5.32 1.31 8.03
CA VAL A 32 4.79 0.02 8.44
C VAL A 32 5.47 -1.08 7.63
N SER A 33 6.17 -1.98 8.34
CA SER A 33 6.73 -3.20 7.76
C SER A 33 5.77 -4.36 7.98
N VAL A 34 5.46 -5.11 6.94
CA VAL A 34 4.57 -6.27 6.98
C VAL A 34 5.31 -7.52 6.56
N VAL A 35 5.18 -8.58 7.36
CA VAL A 35 5.71 -9.91 7.06
C VAL A 35 4.55 -10.88 6.90
N VAL A 36 4.53 -11.58 5.76
CA VAL A 36 3.56 -12.62 5.44
C VAL A 36 4.26 -13.98 5.50
N THR A 37 3.71 -14.87 6.31
CA THR A 37 4.25 -16.22 6.54
C THR A 37 3.22 -17.29 6.18
N GLY A 38 3.72 -18.44 5.71
CA GLY A 38 2.93 -19.65 5.51
C GLY A 38 2.65 -20.38 6.84
N ALA A 39 1.79 -21.39 6.78
CA ALA A 39 1.45 -22.22 7.95
C ALA A 39 2.66 -22.99 8.52
N ASP A 40 3.68 -23.22 7.71
CA ASP A 40 4.98 -23.80 8.08
C ASP A 40 5.95 -22.78 8.70
N GLY A 41 5.53 -21.52 8.84
CA GLY A 41 6.36 -20.43 9.34
C GLY A 41 7.32 -19.83 8.30
N ALA A 42 7.32 -20.33 7.06
CA ALA A 42 8.20 -19.79 6.01
C ALA A 42 7.74 -18.38 5.59
N VAL A 43 8.69 -17.45 5.42
CA VAL A 43 8.39 -16.09 4.93
C VAL A 43 8.10 -16.14 3.43
N ILE A 44 6.88 -15.76 3.05
CA ILE A 44 6.43 -15.71 1.67
C ILE A 44 6.72 -14.33 1.07
N ALA A 45 6.40 -13.27 1.81
CA ALA A 45 6.58 -11.91 1.34
C ALA A 45 6.84 -10.93 2.49
N THR A 46 7.55 -9.87 2.16
CA THR A 46 7.68 -8.66 2.97
C THR A 46 7.12 -7.50 2.16
N LEU A 47 6.39 -6.61 2.84
CA LEU A 47 5.86 -5.37 2.27
C LEU A 47 6.31 -4.22 3.15
N GLU A 48 6.69 -3.12 2.51
CA GLU A 48 7.05 -1.87 3.19
C GLU A 48 6.10 -0.79 2.71
N GLU A 49 5.33 -0.22 3.63
CA GLU A 49 4.36 0.83 3.34
C GLU A 49 4.64 2.05 4.21
N ARG A 50 4.24 3.23 3.72
CA ARG A 50 4.34 4.48 4.47
C ARG A 50 3.03 5.24 4.34
N PHE A 51 2.46 5.63 5.47
CA PHE A 51 1.25 6.45 5.53
C PHE A 51 1.63 7.88 5.89
N ALA A 52 1.15 8.86 5.12
CA ALA A 52 1.28 10.27 5.47
C ALA A 52 -0.01 10.76 6.14
N ILE A 53 0.10 11.32 7.33
CA ILE A 53 -0.97 12.04 8.01
C ILE A 53 -0.79 13.52 7.67
N LEU A 54 -1.63 13.99 6.75
CA LEU A 54 -1.64 15.38 6.30
C LEU A 54 -2.08 16.32 7.44
N GLY A 55 -1.56 17.55 7.44
CA GLY A 55 -1.88 18.58 8.45
C GLY A 55 -1.04 18.51 9.73
N ARG A 56 -0.18 17.50 9.89
CA ARG A 56 0.81 17.41 10.99
C ARG A 56 2.22 17.43 10.44
N THR A 57 2.84 18.60 10.32
CA THR A 57 4.15 18.76 9.69
C THR A 57 5.29 18.98 10.68
N GLY A 58 6.52 18.83 10.22
CA GLY A 58 7.76 19.06 10.96
C GLY A 58 8.93 19.32 10.01
N SER A 59 10.15 19.41 10.56
CA SER A 59 11.36 19.72 9.80
C SER A 59 12.24 18.52 9.45
N ALA A 60 11.80 17.29 9.78
CA ALA A 60 12.58 16.10 9.48
C ALA A 60 12.53 15.76 7.98
N GLU A 61 13.63 15.24 7.47
CA GLU A 61 13.76 14.84 6.07
C GLU A 61 13.04 13.51 5.78
N LEU A 62 12.34 13.44 4.64
CA LEU A 62 11.72 12.20 4.16
C LEU A 62 12.68 11.41 3.27
N ALA A 63 13.28 10.35 3.82
CA ALA A 63 14.18 9.48 3.08
C ALA A 63 13.50 8.80 1.87
N THR A 64 14.19 8.74 0.73
CA THR A 64 13.73 8.00 -0.46
C THR A 64 13.53 6.50 -0.13
N PRO A 65 12.43 5.86 -0.58
CA PRO A 65 12.26 4.42 -0.39
C PRO A 65 13.34 3.65 -1.16
N ALA A 66 13.68 2.46 -0.64
CA ALA A 66 14.61 1.58 -1.34
C ALA A 66 14.07 1.23 -2.74
N PRO A 67 14.94 1.09 -3.75
CA PRO A 67 14.52 0.65 -5.08
C PRO A 67 13.88 -0.73 -4.99
N SER A 68 12.87 -0.97 -5.83
CA SER A 68 12.17 -2.26 -5.90
C SER A 68 13.19 -3.39 -6.10
N ALA A 69 13.15 -4.39 -5.21
CA ALA A 69 14.08 -5.49 -5.21
C ALA A 69 13.98 -6.29 -6.53
N GLY A 70 14.99 -6.16 -7.39
CA GLY A 70 15.32 -7.18 -8.39
C GLY A 70 14.89 -6.94 -9.83
N THR A 71 14.33 -5.78 -10.20
CA THR A 71 14.08 -5.49 -11.63
C THR A 71 15.31 -4.82 -12.25
N PRO A 72 16.12 -5.52 -13.08
CA PRO A 72 17.18 -4.85 -13.83
C PRO A 72 16.55 -3.79 -14.75
N PRO A 73 17.24 -2.67 -15.01
CA PRO A 73 16.75 -1.66 -15.94
C PRO A 73 16.55 -2.31 -17.32
N THR A 74 15.28 -2.56 -17.68
CA THR A 74 14.91 -3.02 -19.02
C THR A 74 14.98 -1.84 -19.98
N PRO A 75 15.34 -2.04 -21.27
CA PRO A 75 15.21 -0.98 -22.26
C PRO A 75 13.78 -0.43 -22.22
N ARG A 76 13.65 0.89 -22.32
CA ARG A 76 12.36 1.60 -22.22
C ARG A 76 11.47 1.20 -23.40
N ALA A 77 10.71 0.12 -23.25
CA ALA A 77 9.63 -0.25 -24.14
C ALA A 77 8.37 0.50 -23.72
N VAL A 78 7.83 1.35 -24.60
CA VAL A 78 6.58 2.07 -24.33
C VAL A 78 5.42 1.16 -24.75
N ALA A 79 4.96 0.31 -23.83
CA ALA A 79 3.63 -0.28 -23.95
C ALA A 79 2.60 0.77 -23.52
N ALA A 80 1.89 1.35 -24.48
CA ALA A 80 0.80 2.28 -24.18
C ALA A 80 -0.45 1.48 -23.77
N ALA A 81 -0.70 1.38 -22.46
CA ALA A 81 -1.96 0.87 -21.93
C ALA A 81 -2.87 2.06 -21.56
N THR A 82 -4.07 2.11 -22.13
CA THR A 82 -5.11 3.03 -21.69
C THR A 82 -6.13 2.27 -20.83
N SER A 83 -6.31 2.73 -19.59
CA SER A 83 -7.37 2.23 -18.72
C SER A 83 -8.25 3.41 -18.31
N ARG A 84 -9.57 3.19 -18.26
CA ARG A 84 -10.53 4.20 -17.83
C ARG A 84 -10.89 3.96 -16.38
N SER A 85 -10.66 4.96 -15.53
CA SER A 85 -11.13 4.91 -14.14
C SER A 85 -12.66 4.94 -14.11
N PRO A 86 -13.31 4.09 -13.29
CA PRO A 86 -14.76 4.14 -13.13
C PRO A 86 -15.21 5.47 -12.51
N ARG A 87 -16.34 6.00 -12.99
CA ARG A 87 -16.88 7.31 -12.54
C ARG A 87 -17.28 7.34 -11.06
N ARG A 88 -17.55 6.18 -10.47
CA ARG A 88 -17.84 6.00 -9.06
C ARG A 88 -17.07 4.78 -8.59
N SER A 89 -16.50 4.84 -7.39
CA SER A 89 -16.06 3.65 -6.67
C SER A 89 -17.29 2.85 -6.25
N THR A 90 -18.01 2.28 -7.21
CA THR A 90 -19.11 1.33 -6.96
C THR A 90 -18.47 -0.03 -6.81
N CYS A 91 -18.03 -0.30 -5.59
CA CYS A 91 -17.53 -1.61 -5.21
C CYS A 91 -18.67 -2.59 -4.96
N ALA A 92 -19.55 -2.76 -5.96
CA ALA A 92 -20.57 -3.79 -5.91
C ALA A 92 -19.99 -5.08 -6.52
N ARG A 93 -19.54 -6.00 -5.65
CA ARG A 93 -19.34 -7.45 -5.90
C ARG A 93 -18.31 -7.86 -6.98
N SER A 94 -17.17 -7.18 -7.11
CA SER A 94 -16.04 -7.70 -7.91
C SER A 94 -14.86 -8.12 -7.01
N ARG A 95 -14.07 -9.13 -7.45
CA ARG A 95 -12.81 -9.57 -6.80
C ARG A 95 -11.74 -8.46 -6.72
N TRP A 96 -11.99 -7.32 -7.34
CA TRP A 96 -11.07 -6.18 -7.47
C TRP A 96 -11.38 -5.05 -6.48
N CYS A 97 -12.32 -5.26 -5.57
CA CYS A 97 -12.59 -4.27 -4.54
C CYS A 97 -11.43 -4.17 -3.56
N PRO A 98 -10.93 -2.95 -3.28
CA PRO A 98 -9.94 -2.76 -2.25
C PRO A 98 -10.51 -3.27 -0.92
N ALA A 99 -9.71 -4.03 -0.17
CA ALA A 99 -10.09 -4.53 1.16
C ALA A 99 -10.33 -3.39 2.19
N THR A 100 -10.04 -2.14 1.83
CA THR A 100 -10.19 -0.98 2.69
C THR A 100 -11.60 -0.39 2.57
N THR A 101 -12.27 -0.24 3.70
CA THR A 101 -13.59 0.42 3.81
C THR A 101 -13.45 1.92 4.08
N SER A 102 -12.32 2.55 3.73
CA SER A 102 -12.08 3.96 4.08
C SER A 102 -13.16 4.85 3.45
N PRO A 103 -13.92 5.62 4.26
CA PRO A 103 -15.11 6.32 3.79
C PRO A 103 -14.79 7.45 2.80
N ILE A 104 -13.56 7.96 2.78
CA ILE A 104 -13.11 8.94 1.77
C ILE A 104 -13.26 8.43 0.33
N HIS A 105 -13.36 7.11 0.13
CA HIS A 105 -13.53 6.49 -1.19
C HIS A 105 -14.97 6.13 -1.52
N THR A 106 -15.89 6.11 -0.55
CA THR A 106 -17.24 5.54 -0.70
C THR A 106 -18.37 6.49 -0.28
N ASP A 107 -18.08 7.45 0.59
CA ASP A 107 -19.00 8.43 1.14
C ASP A 107 -18.59 9.85 0.72
N ARG A 108 -19.53 10.57 0.10
CA ARG A 108 -19.30 11.94 -0.38
C ARG A 108 -19.13 12.93 0.77
N ALA A 109 -19.89 12.80 1.85
CA ALA A 109 -19.78 13.70 2.99
C ALA A 109 -18.43 13.51 3.69
N ALA A 110 -17.95 12.27 3.82
CA ALA A 110 -16.63 11.99 4.38
C ALA A 110 -15.49 12.55 3.49
N ALA A 111 -15.60 12.42 2.16
CA ALA A 111 -14.63 13.02 1.24
C ALA A 111 -14.60 14.55 1.35
N LEU A 112 -15.76 15.21 1.35
CA LEU A 112 -15.85 16.66 1.51
C LEU A 112 -15.33 17.13 2.87
N LEU A 113 -15.62 16.39 3.95
CA LEU A 113 -15.08 16.68 5.28
C LEU A 113 -13.54 16.56 5.31
N ALA A 114 -12.98 15.66 4.51
CA ALA A 114 -11.54 15.53 4.31
C ALA A 114 -10.95 16.52 3.29
N GLY A 115 -11.77 17.38 2.67
CA GLY A 115 -11.34 18.38 1.69
C GLY A 115 -11.09 17.87 0.27
N LEU A 116 -11.72 16.76 -0.12
CA LEU A 116 -11.62 16.12 -1.44
C LEU A 116 -12.87 16.31 -2.32
#